data_AF-L9JFS7-F1
#
_entry.id   AF-L9JFS7-F1
#
_cell.length_a   1.000
_cell.length_b   1.000
_cell.length_c   1.000
_cell.angle_alpha   90.00
_cell.angle_beta   90.00
_cell.angle_gamma   90.00
#
_symmetry.space_group_name_H-M   'P 1'
#
loop_
_entity.id
_entity.type
_entity.pdbx_description
1 polymer ?
#
loop_
_entity_poly.entity_id
_entity_poly.type
_entity_poly.pdbx_seq_one_letter_code
_entity_poly.pdbx_strand_id
1 'polypeptide(L)'
;MLKSLLRYESHGGSVSENHMRKKLYENVVTNILQNNFVLLLKLSEELLDKWLSYPETQHVPLTQHILGFAMKSVTQMVMGSTFEDDQQVICFRKNHVTVCSEIGKGFLDGSLDKSTTQRKQYEDAFVQLESILKKIIKERKGRTFSQHIFIDTLVQGDLNDQ
;
A
#
# COMPACT_ATOMS: atom_id res chain seq x y z
N MET A 1 -9.17 -3.63 11.67
CA MET A 1 -8.18 -4.45 10.93
C MET A 1 -6.84 -3.72 10.76
N LEU A 2 -6.79 -2.41 10.44
CA LEU A 2 -5.50 -1.70 10.39
C LEU A 2 -4.92 -1.41 11.78
N LYS A 3 -5.75 -1.23 12.81
CA LYS A 3 -5.28 -1.02 14.19
C LYS A 3 -4.63 -2.27 14.77
N SER A 4 -5.00 -3.47 14.34
CA SER A 4 -4.32 -4.73 14.72
C SER A 4 -3.03 -4.93 13.91
N LEU A 5 -2.99 -4.50 12.65
CA LEU A 5 -1.77 -4.49 11.82
C LEU A 5 -0.70 -3.47 12.27
N LEU A 6 -1.14 -2.33 12.84
CA LEU A 6 -0.27 -1.25 13.31
C LEU A 6 -0.07 -1.24 14.83
N ARG A 7 -0.82 -2.05 15.59
CA ARG A 7 -0.45 -2.37 16.96
C ARG A 7 0.80 -3.23 16.87
N TYR A 8 1.95 -2.61 17.13
CA TYR A 8 3.08 -3.30 17.71
C TYR A 8 2.63 -3.81 19.10
N GLU A 9 1.81 -4.86 19.12
CA GLU A 9 1.62 -5.65 20.33
C GLU A 9 2.90 -6.46 20.48
N SER A 10 3.75 -6.04 21.41
CA SER A 10 4.85 -6.89 21.93
C SER A 10 4.31 -8.07 22.75
N HIS A 11 3.04 -8.45 22.59
CA HIS A 11 2.38 -9.55 23.27
C HIS A 11 2.23 -10.74 22.32
N GLY A 12 3.16 -11.68 22.43
CA GLY A 12 2.79 -13.10 22.44
C GLY A 12 2.93 -13.92 21.16
N GLY A 13 3.42 -13.38 20.04
CA GLY A 13 3.79 -14.23 18.91
C GLY A 13 5.09 -14.99 19.20
N SER A 14 5.08 -16.32 19.18
CA SER A 14 6.32 -17.09 19.39
C SER A 14 7.35 -16.72 18.30
N VAL A 15 8.65 -16.75 18.61
CA VAL A 15 9.72 -16.48 17.63
C VAL A 15 9.53 -17.30 16.34
N SER A 16 8.98 -18.52 16.47
CA SER A 16 8.59 -19.41 15.38
C SER A 16 7.51 -18.82 14.46
N GLU A 17 6.43 -18.24 15.01
CA GLU A 17 5.35 -17.63 14.22
C GLU A 17 5.82 -16.41 13.44
N ASN A 18 6.69 -15.58 14.04
CA ASN A 18 7.28 -14.43 13.37
C ASN A 18 8.17 -14.86 12.20
N HIS A 19 8.98 -15.91 12.39
CA HIS A 19 9.79 -16.49 11.30
C HIS A 19 8.91 -17.05 10.18
N MET A 20 7.83 -17.77 10.53
CA MET A 20 6.91 -18.34 9.54
C MET A 20 6.20 -17.25 8.73
N ARG A 21 5.71 -16.20 9.40
CA ARG A 21 5.07 -15.04 8.74
C ARG A 21 6.04 -14.29 7.83
N LYS A 22 7.27 -14.07 8.27
CA LYS A 22 8.33 -13.46 7.46
C LYS A 22 8.60 -14.27 6.19
N LYS A 23 8.81 -15.58 6.33
CA LYS A 23 9.05 -16.48 5.20
C LYS A 23 7.88 -16.51 4.21
N LEU A 24 6.65 -16.48 4.72
CA LEU A 24 5.45 -16.38 3.88
C LEU A 24 5.45 -15.07 3.09
N TYR A 25 5.68 -13.92 3.73
CA TYR A 25 5.75 -12.64 3.01
C TYR A 25 6.87 -12.59 1.98
N GLU A 26 8.07 -13.08 2.30
CA GLU A 26 9.20 -13.12 1.35
C GLU A 26 8.87 -13.94 0.09
N ASN A 27 8.29 -15.13 0.27
CA ASN A 27 7.86 -15.98 -0.84
C ASN A 27 6.77 -15.31 -1.67
N VAL A 28 5.79 -14.69 -1.01
CA VAL A 28 4.68 -14.00 -1.67
C VAL A 28 5.17 -12.80 -2.47
N VAL A 29 6.06 -11.97 -1.89
CA VAL A 29 6.68 -10.83 -2.59
C VAL A 29 7.43 -11.30 -3.83
N THR A 30 8.24 -12.36 -3.71
CA THR A 30 9.00 -12.91 -4.83
C THR A 30 8.08 -13.38 -5.95
N ASN A 31 7.04 -14.15 -5.61
CA ASN A 31 6.08 -14.66 -6.58
C ASN A 31 5.29 -13.54 -7.27
N ILE A 32 4.90 -12.51 -6.53
CA ILE A 32 4.14 -11.38 -7.09
C ILE A 32 5.00 -10.58 -8.06
N LEU A 33 6.26 -10.31 -7.72
CA LEU A 33 7.19 -9.62 -8.60
C LEU A 33 7.40 -10.39 -9.91
N GLN A 34 7.58 -11.71 -9.83
CA GLN A 34 7.73 -12.56 -11.01
C GLN A 34 6.45 -12.57 -11.87
N ASN A 35 5.30 -12.81 -11.24
CA ASN A 35 4.02 -12.96 -11.95
C ASN A 35 3.48 -11.62 -12.50
N ASN A 36 3.86 -10.50 -11.91
CA ASN A 36 3.42 -9.16 -12.32
C ASN A 36 4.54 -8.36 -13.01
N PHE A 37 5.61 -9.00 -13.48
CA PHE A 37 6.69 -8.30 -14.18
C PHE A 37 6.21 -7.57 -15.44
N VAL A 38 5.26 -8.16 -16.17
CA VAL A 38 4.61 -7.53 -17.34
C VAL A 38 3.90 -6.22 -16.96
N LEU A 39 3.29 -6.16 -15.77
CA LEU A 39 2.69 -4.93 -15.29
C LEU A 39 3.74 -3.85 -15.03
N LEU A 40 4.87 -4.20 -14.41
CA LEU A 40 5.97 -3.26 -14.17
C LEU A 40 6.52 -2.68 -15.48
N LEU A 41 6.69 -3.52 -16.50
CA LEU A 41 7.08 -3.08 -17.84
C LEU A 41 6.07 -2.08 -18.41
N LYS A 42 4.78 -2.42 -18.40
CA LYS A 42 3.71 -1.54 -18.87
C LYS A 42 3.73 -0.18 -18.16
N LEU A 43 3.84 -0.18 -16.83
CA LEU A 43 3.88 1.07 -16.05
C LEU A 43 5.16 1.89 -16.33
N SER A 44 6.26 1.22 -16.66
CA SER A 44 7.51 1.90 -17.02
C SER A 44 7.42 2.55 -18.41
N GLU A 45 6.73 1.91 -19.36
CA GLU A 45 6.41 2.45 -20.68
C GLU A 45 5.47 3.66 -20.55
N GLU A 46 4.41 3.57 -19.73
CA GLU A 46 3.52 4.71 -19.43
C GLU A 46 4.31 5.93 -18.90
N LEU A 47 5.31 5.69 -18.04
CA LEU A 47 6.16 6.75 -17.51
C LEU A 47 7.08 7.34 -18.58
N LEU A 48 7.67 6.49 -19.42
CA LEU A 48 8.53 6.91 -20.52
C LEU A 48 7.75 7.76 -21.52
N ASP A 49 6.58 7.31 -21.94
CA ASP A 49 5.69 8.04 -22.85
C ASP A 49 5.36 9.43 -22.29
N LYS A 50 5.09 9.50 -20.97
CA LYS A 50 4.89 10.78 -20.30
C LYS A 50 6.13 11.68 -20.42
N TRP A 51 7.33 11.15 -20.18
CA TRP A 51 8.55 11.96 -20.29
C TRP A 51 8.83 12.42 -21.73
N LEU A 52 8.56 11.56 -22.71
CA LEU A 52 8.71 11.89 -24.13
C LEU A 52 7.68 12.94 -24.61
N SER A 53 6.56 13.11 -23.90
CA SER A 53 5.58 14.16 -24.20
C SER A 53 5.99 15.58 -23.78
N TYR A 54 7.03 15.72 -22.94
CA TYR A 54 7.51 17.02 -22.48
C TYR A 54 8.36 17.69 -23.58
N PRO A 55 8.17 19.00 -23.85
CA PRO A 55 9.08 19.74 -24.71
C PRO A 55 10.51 19.70 -24.16
N GLU A 56 11.51 19.71 -25.04
CA GLU A 56 12.94 19.69 -24.65
C GLU A 56 13.34 20.84 -23.71
N THR A 57 12.60 21.95 -23.74
CA THR A 57 12.83 23.13 -22.90
C THR A 57 12.27 23.00 -21.49
N GLN A 58 11.49 21.96 -21.19
CA GLN A 58 10.87 21.75 -19.89
C GLN A 58 11.62 20.71 -19.07
N HIS A 59 11.74 20.98 -17.76
CA HIS A 59 12.31 20.02 -16.84
C HIS A 59 11.31 18.90 -16.54
N VAL A 60 11.84 17.67 -16.38
CA VAL A 60 11.06 16.55 -15.85
C VAL A 60 11.17 16.55 -14.32
N PRO A 61 10.05 16.59 -13.57
CA PRO A 61 10.07 16.49 -12.10
C PRO A 61 10.34 15.04 -11.67
N LEU A 62 11.59 14.58 -11.88
CA LEU A 62 12.02 13.18 -11.80
C LEU A 62 11.63 12.52 -10.47
N THR A 63 11.92 13.15 -9.33
CA THR A 63 11.62 12.58 -8.01
C THR A 63 10.12 12.30 -7.82
N GLN A 64 9.27 13.24 -8.24
CA GLN A 64 7.82 13.06 -8.14
C GLN A 64 7.33 11.97 -9.08
N HIS A 65 7.88 11.91 -10.29
CA HIS A 65 7.53 10.92 -11.30
C HIS A 65 7.94 9.50 -10.88
N ILE A 66 9.16 9.30 -10.39
CA ILE A 66 9.63 8.00 -9.87
C ILE A 66 8.83 7.58 -8.64
N LEU A 67 8.52 8.52 -7.73
CA LEU A 67 7.70 8.21 -6.56
C LEU A 67 6.27 7.82 -6.96
N GLY A 68 5.69 8.49 -7.96
CA GLY A 68 4.39 8.14 -8.52
C GLY A 68 4.39 6.75 -9.16
N PHE A 69 5.40 6.46 -9.98
CA PHE A 69 5.61 5.15 -10.58
C PHE A 69 5.75 4.04 -9.52
N ALA A 70 6.60 4.25 -8.51
CA ALA A 70 6.79 3.28 -7.43
C ALA A 70 5.49 3.05 -6.65
N MET A 71 4.77 4.13 -6.30
CA MET A 71 3.49 4.02 -5.61
C MET A 71 2.47 3.25 -6.44
N LYS A 72 2.26 3.63 -7.71
CA LYS A 72 1.32 2.97 -8.62
C LYS A 72 1.66 1.49 -8.82
N SER A 73 2.93 1.17 -9.00
CA SER A 73 3.42 -0.20 -9.16
C SER A 73 3.14 -1.05 -7.94
N VAL A 74 3.53 -0.58 -6.75
CA VAL A 74 3.34 -1.32 -5.50
C VAL A 74 1.86 -1.47 -5.18
N THR A 75 1.06 -0.40 -5.30
CA THR A 75 -0.36 -0.48 -4.98
C THR A 75 -1.11 -1.38 -5.95
N GLN A 76 -0.79 -1.39 -7.25
CA GLN A 76 -1.43 -2.34 -8.17
C GLN A 76 -1.01 -3.80 -7.92
N MET A 77 0.28 -4.07 -7.66
CA MET A 77 0.75 -5.42 -7.35
C MET A 77 0.19 -5.96 -6.02
N VAL A 78 -0.08 -5.09 -5.05
CA VAL A 78 -0.59 -5.48 -3.74
C VAL A 78 -2.12 -5.51 -3.70
N MET A 79 -2.76 -4.51 -4.30
CA MET A 79 -4.18 -4.18 -4.12
C MET A 79 -4.99 -4.17 -5.42
N GLY A 80 -4.36 -4.38 -6.57
CA GLY A 80 -5.02 -4.60 -7.85
C GLY A 80 -5.46 -3.32 -8.58
N SER A 81 -6.37 -3.51 -9.54
CA SER A 81 -6.71 -2.54 -10.59
C SER A 81 -7.37 -1.25 -10.11
N THR A 82 -7.80 -1.16 -8.83
CA THR A 82 -8.24 0.12 -8.22
C THR A 82 -7.19 1.22 -8.43
N PHE A 83 -5.92 0.84 -8.48
CA PHE A 83 -4.79 1.77 -8.62
C PHE A 83 -4.31 1.96 -10.07
N GLU A 84 -5.08 1.55 -11.07
CA GLU A 84 -4.90 1.99 -12.45
C GLU A 84 -5.21 3.48 -12.62
N ASP A 85 -6.20 3.97 -11.86
CA ASP A 85 -6.56 5.38 -11.77
C ASP A 85 -5.56 6.17 -10.90
N ASP A 86 -4.83 7.09 -11.53
CA ASP A 86 -3.85 7.95 -10.87
C ASP A 86 -4.46 8.77 -9.72
N GLN A 87 -5.75 9.11 -9.77
CA GLN A 87 -6.41 9.82 -8.66
C GLN A 87 -6.51 8.95 -7.41
N GLN A 88 -6.73 7.64 -7.57
CA GLN A 88 -6.72 6.70 -6.44
C GLN A 88 -5.32 6.58 -5.85
N VAL A 89 -4.28 6.53 -6.70
CA VAL A 89 -2.87 6.51 -6.26
C VAL A 89 -2.54 7.78 -5.48
N ILE A 90 -2.93 8.95 -5.97
CA ILE A 90 -2.68 10.25 -5.31
C ILE A 90 -3.42 10.32 -3.98
N CYS A 91 -4.70 9.94 -3.94
CA CYS A 91 -5.52 9.96 -2.72
C CYS A 91 -4.93 9.02 -1.65
N PHE A 92 -4.61 7.78 -2.04
CA PHE A 92 -3.99 6.82 -1.15
C PHE A 92 -2.64 7.31 -0.62
N ARG A 93 -1.77 7.84 -1.49
CA ARG A 93 -0.48 8.40 -1.08
C ARG A 93 -0.64 9.53 -0.07
N LYS A 94 -1.58 10.46 -0.29
CA LYS A 94 -1.84 11.57 0.64
C LYS A 94 -2.21 11.04 2.02
N ASN A 95 -3.19 10.13 2.07
CA ASN A 95 -3.63 9.54 3.34
C ASN A 95 -2.50 8.74 4.03
N HIS A 96 -1.74 7.95 3.26
CA HIS A 96 -0.59 7.19 3.77
C HIS A 96 0.48 8.12 4.36
N VAL A 97 0.86 9.18 3.66
CA VAL A 97 1.85 10.15 4.15
C VAL A 97 1.35 10.84 5.42
N THR A 98 0.08 11.23 5.49
CA THR A 98 -0.52 11.79 6.72
C THR A 98 -0.39 10.80 7.88
N VAL A 99 -0.83 9.56 7.70
CA VAL A 99 -0.76 8.54 8.76
C VAL A 99 0.69 8.28 9.20
N CYS A 100 1.61 8.05 8.26
CA CYS A 100 3.02 7.78 8.58
C CYS A 100 3.72 8.98 9.23
N SER A 101 3.41 10.21 8.80
CA SER A 101 4.00 11.41 9.39
C SER A 101 3.58 11.56 10.85
N GLU A 102 2.30 11.34 11.16
CA GLU A 102 1.81 11.41 12.53
C GLU A 102 2.40 10.31 13.40
N ILE A 103 2.47 9.08 12.91
CA ILE A 103 3.16 7.99 13.62
C ILE A 103 4.63 8.37 13.91
N GLY A 104 5.36 8.87 12.91
CA GLY A 104 6.77 9.25 13.05
C GLY A 104 7.03 10.43 13.99
N LYS A 105 6.02 11.27 14.23
CA LYS A 105 6.06 12.36 15.23
C LYS A 105 5.72 11.88 16.65
N GLY A 106 5.45 10.58 16.84
CA GLY A 106 5.08 10.04 18.15
C GLY A 106 3.59 10.19 18.48
N PHE A 107 2.72 10.25 17.46
CA PHE A 107 1.28 10.27 17.70
C PHE A 107 0.79 9.02 18.47
N LEU A 108 1.43 7.86 18.26
CA LEU A 108 1.01 6.60 18.90
C LEU A 108 1.63 6.36 20.28
N ASP A 109 2.78 6.96 20.60
CA ASP A 109 3.47 6.78 21.89
C ASP A 109 3.16 7.87 22.93
N GLY A 110 2.39 8.89 22.53
CA GLY A 110 1.97 9.97 23.42
C GLY A 110 3.03 11.04 23.64
N SER A 111 4.13 11.03 22.88
CA SER A 111 5.22 12.01 23.00
C SER A 111 4.89 13.40 22.41
N LEU A 112 3.78 13.52 21.67
CA LEU A 112 3.32 14.78 21.10
C LEU A 112 1.99 15.21 21.71
N ASP A 113 1.91 16.46 22.18
CA ASP A 113 0.66 17.07 22.62
C ASP A 113 -0.20 17.44 21.39
N LYS A 114 -1.47 17.04 21.39
CA LYS A 114 -2.27 16.94 20.16
C LYS A 114 -3.29 18.05 20.05
N SER A 115 -3.28 18.79 18.95
CA SER A 115 -4.44 19.62 18.59
C SER A 115 -5.62 18.73 18.15
N THR A 116 -6.84 19.19 18.40
CA THR A 116 -8.07 18.51 17.97
C THR A 116 -8.12 18.31 16.44
N THR A 117 -7.63 19.30 15.68
CA THR A 117 -7.55 19.26 14.21
C THR A 117 -6.58 18.18 13.71
N GLN A 118 -5.39 18.08 14.30
CA GLN A 118 -4.38 17.10 13.90
C GLN A 118 -4.84 15.67 14.17
N ARG A 119 -5.47 15.42 15.32
CA ARG A 119 -6.07 14.13 15.65
C ARG A 119 -7.13 13.73 14.62
N LYS A 120 -8.00 14.68 14.25
CA LYS A 120 -9.06 14.43 13.27
C LYS A 120 -8.47 14.09 11.89
N GLN A 121 -7.47 14.84 11.42
CA GLN A 121 -6.82 14.56 10.12
C GLN A 121 -6.21 13.16 10.06
N TYR A 122 -5.55 12.72 11.14
CA TYR A 122 -5.03 11.35 11.25
C TYR A 122 -6.16 10.32 11.18
N GLU A 123 -7.21 10.49 11.99
CA GLU A 123 -8.34 9.56 12.06
C GLU A 123 -9.06 9.46 10.72
N ASP A 124 -9.33 10.59 10.06
CA ASP A 124 -9.98 10.65 8.75
C ASP A 124 -9.13 9.93 7.68
N ALA A 125 -7.82 10.19 7.64
CA ALA A 125 -6.90 9.53 6.70
C ALA A 125 -6.82 8.02 6.96
N PHE A 126 -6.77 7.61 8.23
CA PHE A 126 -6.74 6.22 8.64
C PHE A 126 -8.01 5.46 8.23
N VAL A 127 -9.18 6.05 8.49
CA VAL A 127 -10.48 5.47 8.10
C VAL A 127 -10.58 5.31 6.58
N GLN A 128 -10.08 6.27 5.81
CA GLN A 128 -10.05 6.16 4.34
C GLN A 128 -9.16 5.01 3.86
N LEU A 129 -7.94 4.87 4.41
CA LEU A 129 -7.06 3.74 4.07
C LEU A 129 -7.71 2.39 4.43
N GLU A 130 -8.35 2.30 5.59
CA GLU A 130 -9.03 1.07 6.00
C GLU A 130 -10.23 0.75 5.10
N SER A 131 -11.00 1.77 4.70
CA SER A 131 -12.11 1.61 3.77
C SER A 131 -11.65 1.03 2.43
N ILE A 132 -10.56 1.55 1.88
CA ILE A 132 -9.97 1.06 0.62
C ILE A 132 -9.62 -0.43 0.74
N LEU A 133 -8.87 -0.80 1.78
CA LEU A 133 -8.49 -2.21 2.01
C LEU A 133 -9.71 -3.12 2.18
N LYS A 134 -10.69 -2.71 3.00
CA LYS A 134 -11.93 -3.47 3.20
C LYS A 134 -12.70 -3.68 1.90
N LYS A 135 -12.77 -2.65 1.06
CA LYS A 135 -13.41 -2.73 -0.26
C LYS A 135 -12.71 -3.76 -1.14
N ILE A 136 -11.38 -3.69 -1.26
CA ILE A 136 -10.60 -4.62 -2.07
C ILE A 136 -10.74 -6.05 -1.55
N ILE A 137 -10.59 -6.28 -0.25
CA ILE A 137 -10.76 -7.62 0.36
C ILE A 137 -12.16 -8.18 0.04
N LYS A 138 -13.20 -7.36 0.18
CA LYS A 138 -14.58 -7.75 -0.14
C LYS A 138 -14.76 -8.09 -1.62
N GLU A 139 -14.14 -7.34 -2.52
CA GLU A 139 -14.20 -7.59 -3.97
C GLU A 139 -13.42 -8.85 -4.37
N ARG A 140 -12.31 -9.16 -3.68
CA ARG A 140 -11.46 -10.31 -3.97
C ARG A 140 -11.96 -11.62 -3.36
N LYS A 141 -12.65 -11.55 -2.23
CA LYS A 141 -13.12 -12.75 -1.50
C LYS A 141 -14.08 -13.59 -2.33
N GLY A 142 -13.75 -14.88 -2.49
CA GLY A 142 -14.59 -15.85 -3.21
C GLY A 142 -14.66 -15.66 -4.73
N ARG A 143 -13.79 -14.83 -5.30
CA ARG A 143 -13.69 -14.61 -6.75
C ARG A 143 -12.30 -14.96 -7.25
N THR A 144 -12.23 -15.53 -8.44
CA THR A 144 -10.97 -15.78 -9.15
C THR A 144 -10.72 -14.66 -10.16
N PHE A 145 -9.48 -14.18 -10.19
CA PHE A 145 -9.03 -13.16 -11.12
C PHE A 145 -7.85 -13.71 -11.91
N SER A 146 -7.68 -13.25 -13.16
CA SER A 146 -6.53 -13.61 -13.98
C SER A 146 -5.23 -13.08 -13.39
N GLN A 147 -5.26 -11.88 -12.78
CA GLN A 147 -4.13 -11.29 -12.08
C GLN A 147 -4.15 -11.70 -10.60
N HIS A 148 -3.08 -12.37 -10.16
CA HIS A 148 -2.83 -12.70 -8.76
C HIS A 148 -2.03 -11.58 -8.09
N ILE A 149 -2.57 -11.03 -6.99
CA ILE A 149 -2.01 -9.90 -6.23
C ILE A 149 -1.72 -10.31 -4.78
N PHE A 150 -0.99 -9.48 -4.04
CA PHE A 150 -0.63 -9.77 -2.65
C PHE A 150 -1.82 -10.07 -1.74
N ILE A 151 -2.89 -9.28 -1.85
CA ILE A 151 -4.08 -9.46 -1.02
C ILE A 151 -4.71 -10.85 -1.20
N ASP A 152 -4.59 -11.51 -2.36
CA ASP A 152 -5.16 -12.85 -2.54
C ASP A 152 -4.54 -13.85 -1.60
N THR A 153 -3.22 -13.79 -1.43
CA THR A 153 -2.53 -14.72 -0.53
C THR A 153 -2.92 -14.48 0.92
N LEU A 154 -3.16 -13.22 1.30
CA LEU A 154 -3.66 -12.91 2.63
C LEU A 154 -5.10 -13.40 2.85
N VAL A 155 -5.97 -13.24 1.84
CA VAL A 155 -7.38 -13.66 1.91
C VAL A 155 -7.53 -15.18 1.86
N GLN A 156 -6.70 -15.87 1.09
CA GLN A 156 -6.71 -17.34 0.98
C GLN A 156 -5.98 -18.03 2.14
N GLY A 157 -4.96 -17.40 2.71
CA GLY A 157 -4.15 -17.95 3.80
C GLY A 157 -4.84 -17.97 5.17
N ASP A 158 -6.14 -17.70 5.23
CA ASP A 158 -6.95 -17.62 6.45
C ASP A 158 -6.31 -16.78 7.57
N LEU A 159 -5.60 -15.70 7.19
CA LEU A 159 -5.18 -14.65 8.13
C LEU A 159 -6.38 -13.78 8.57
N ASN A 160 -7.59 -14.33 8.54
CA ASN A 160 -8.76 -13.73 9.19
C ASN A 160 -8.59 -13.97 10.68
N ASP A 161 -8.18 -12.90 11.39
CA ASP A 161 -8.35 -12.67 12.83
C ASP A 161 -8.97 -13.86 13.59
N GLN A 162 -8.12 -14.70 14.20
CA GLN A 162 -8.47 -15.45 15.39
C GLN A 162 -8.09 -14.62 16.62
#